data_AF-K1T3Q1-F1
#
_entry.id   AF-K1T3Q1-F1
#
_cell.length_a   1.000
_cell.length_b   1.000
_cell.length_c   1.000
_cell.angle_alpha   90.00
_cell.angle_beta   90.00
_cell.angle_gamma   90.00
#
_symmetry.space_group_name_H-M   'P 1'
#
loop_
_entity.id
_entity.type
_entity.pdbx_description
1 polymer ?
#
loop_
_entity_poly.entity_id
_entity_poly.type
_entity_poly.pdbx_seq_one_letter_code
_entity_poly.pdbx_strand_id
1 'polypeptide(L)'
;NRPLKEGCYVTASKEHIALSREAAAEGMVLLKNEHNLLPLKAGSRIALFGKGSFDYVKGGGGSGDVTVSYVHNLYDGFQMLHDAVSLYEPLCDFYRANVNEQYDQGSVPGMTTEPALSAELLAGASAYTDTAVIVLSRFSGEGWDRSSIEYNGEYTGASSMQMRSDSGREPA
;
A
#
# COMPACT_ATOMS: atom_id res chain seq x y z
N ASN A 1 -1.40 -17.07 -17.00
CA ASN A 1 -2.77 -16.89 -17.53
C ASN A 1 -2.98 -17.74 -18.77
N ARG A 2 -3.71 -18.86 -18.66
CA ARG A 2 -4.15 -19.63 -19.84
C ARG A 2 -5.50 -19.09 -20.30
N PRO A 3 -5.74 -18.90 -21.61
CA PRO A 3 -7.03 -18.47 -22.12
C PRO A 3 -8.08 -19.60 -21.99
N LEU A 4 -9.31 -19.24 -21.58
CA LEU A 4 -10.48 -20.13 -21.54
C LEU A 4 -11.04 -20.34 -22.96
N LYS A 5 -10.96 -19.29 -23.79
CA LYS A 5 -11.26 -19.24 -25.23
C LYS A 5 -10.34 -18.19 -25.88
N GLU A 6 -10.24 -18.17 -27.20
CA GLU A 6 -9.45 -17.16 -27.92
C GLU A 6 -9.88 -15.73 -27.51
N GLY A 7 -8.94 -14.93 -27.00
CA GLY A 7 -9.21 -13.59 -26.46
C GLY A 7 -9.88 -13.51 -25.08
N CYS A 8 -10.21 -14.65 -24.44
CA CYS A 8 -10.85 -14.70 -23.12
C CYS A 8 -9.93 -15.38 -22.10
N TYR A 9 -9.41 -14.61 -21.14
CA TYR A 9 -8.58 -15.15 -20.06
C TYR A 9 -9.45 -15.80 -18.96
N VAL A 10 -8.97 -16.91 -18.38
CA VAL A 10 -9.64 -17.56 -17.23
C VAL A 10 -9.66 -16.63 -16.01
N THR A 11 -8.63 -15.80 -15.83
CA THR A 11 -8.51 -14.80 -14.76
C THR A 11 -8.31 -13.41 -15.37
N ALA A 12 -8.68 -12.34 -14.66
CA ALA A 12 -8.61 -10.96 -15.16
C ALA A 12 -9.47 -10.66 -16.41
N SER A 13 -10.56 -11.42 -16.64
CA SER A 13 -11.61 -11.01 -17.58
C SER A 13 -12.36 -9.79 -17.05
N LYS A 14 -13.15 -9.12 -17.89
CA LYS A 14 -13.94 -7.95 -17.48
C LYS A 14 -14.91 -8.29 -16.35
N GLU A 15 -15.52 -9.46 -16.42
CA GLU A 15 -16.47 -9.97 -15.42
C GLU A 15 -15.77 -10.24 -14.08
N HIS A 16 -14.59 -10.85 -14.10
CA HIS A 16 -13.81 -11.08 -12.87
C HIS A 16 -13.28 -9.78 -12.26
N ILE A 17 -12.88 -8.81 -13.08
CA ILE A 17 -12.47 -7.48 -12.60
C ILE A 17 -13.65 -6.76 -11.93
N ALA A 18 -14.84 -6.80 -12.56
CA ALA A 18 -16.04 -6.19 -12.01
C ALA A 18 -16.44 -6.84 -10.67
N LEU A 19 -16.48 -8.17 -10.61
CA LEU A 19 -16.79 -8.92 -9.39
C LEU A 19 -15.76 -8.65 -8.28
N SER A 20 -14.47 -8.62 -8.60
CA SER A 20 -13.43 -8.30 -7.62
C SER A 20 -13.57 -6.89 -7.05
N ARG A 21 -13.98 -5.92 -7.88
CA ARG A 21 -14.23 -4.54 -7.46
C ARG A 21 -15.47 -4.45 -6.56
N GLU A 22 -16.53 -5.17 -6.90
CA GLU A 22 -17.75 -5.24 -6.09
C GLU A 22 -17.46 -5.85 -4.71
N ALA A 23 -16.77 -6.98 -4.67
CA ALA A 23 -16.35 -7.62 -3.41
C ALA A 23 -15.48 -6.69 -2.54
N ALA A 24 -14.57 -5.92 -3.16
CA ALA A 24 -13.77 -4.93 -2.44
C ALA A 24 -14.63 -3.78 -1.88
N ALA A 25 -15.65 -3.32 -2.61
CA ALA A 25 -16.55 -2.28 -2.16
C ALA A 25 -17.45 -2.73 -1.00
N GLU A 26 -17.99 -3.95 -1.06
CA GLU A 26 -18.83 -4.53 0.00
C GLU A 26 -18.04 -4.93 1.26
N GLY A 27 -16.74 -5.20 1.11
CA GLY A 27 -15.86 -5.57 2.22
C GLY A 27 -15.36 -4.40 3.07
N MET A 28 -15.60 -3.15 2.67
CA MET A 28 -15.16 -1.98 3.45
C MET A 28 -16.01 -1.79 4.69
N VAL A 29 -15.37 -1.58 5.84
CA VAL A 29 -16.04 -1.36 7.13
C VAL A 29 -15.88 0.09 7.57
N LEU A 30 -16.98 0.85 7.59
CA LEU A 30 -17.03 2.20 8.12
C LEU A 30 -17.17 2.18 9.65
N LEU A 31 -16.08 2.47 10.35
CA LEU A 31 -16.07 2.45 11.82
C LEU A 31 -16.63 3.73 12.45
N LYS A 32 -16.41 4.88 11.81
CA LYS A 32 -16.78 6.20 12.34
C LYS A 32 -17.08 7.16 11.20
N ASN A 33 -18.19 7.89 11.31
CA ASN A 33 -18.55 8.98 10.39
C ASN A 33 -19.28 10.08 11.17
N GLU A 34 -18.56 11.13 11.52
CA GLU A 34 -19.13 12.30 12.21
C GLU A 34 -19.43 13.40 11.20
N HIS A 35 -20.44 14.22 11.51
CA HIS A 35 -20.83 15.39 10.72
C HIS A 35 -21.19 15.09 9.25
N ASN A 36 -21.54 13.84 8.93
CA ASN A 36 -21.77 13.37 7.55
C ASN A 36 -20.58 13.70 6.64
N LEU A 37 -19.36 13.51 7.11
CA LEU A 37 -18.14 13.75 6.34
C LEU A 37 -18.09 12.88 5.08
N LEU A 38 -18.50 11.61 5.21
CA LEU A 38 -18.63 10.69 4.09
C LEU A 38 -20.12 10.49 3.70
N PRO A 39 -20.43 10.38 2.39
CA PRO A 39 -19.51 10.44 1.25
C PRO A 39 -18.96 11.85 0.99
N LEU A 40 -17.76 11.92 0.40
CA LEU A 40 -17.15 13.21 0.04
C LEU A 40 -18.05 13.98 -0.92
N LYS A 41 -18.11 15.30 -0.74
CA LYS A 41 -18.92 16.18 -1.58
C LYS A 41 -18.22 16.41 -2.92
N ALA A 42 -19.00 16.59 -3.99
CA ALA A 42 -18.44 17.07 -5.25
C ALA A 42 -17.74 18.42 -5.05
N GLY A 43 -16.57 18.58 -5.66
CA GLY A 43 -15.69 19.73 -5.50
C GLY A 43 -14.79 19.69 -4.25
N SER A 44 -14.77 18.59 -3.49
CA SER A 44 -13.87 18.47 -2.32
C SER A 44 -12.41 18.60 -2.75
N ARG A 45 -11.63 19.34 -1.96
CA ARG A 45 -10.19 19.53 -2.16
C ARG A 45 -9.45 18.75 -1.10
N ILE A 46 -8.69 17.75 -1.53
CA ILE A 46 -8.18 16.69 -0.66
C ILE A 46 -6.67 16.79 -0.51
N ALA A 47 -6.20 16.72 0.73
CA ALA A 47 -4.80 16.42 1.04
C ALA A 47 -4.67 14.92 1.29
N LEU A 48 -3.99 14.20 0.40
CA LEU A 48 -3.79 12.77 0.49
C LEU A 48 -2.46 12.45 1.19
N PHE A 49 -2.55 12.10 2.48
CA PHE A 49 -1.42 11.76 3.35
C PHE A 49 -1.22 10.26 3.48
N GLY A 50 -0.02 9.85 3.89
CA GLY A 50 0.33 8.47 4.17
C GLY A 50 0.99 7.80 2.97
N LYS A 51 2.15 7.17 3.22
CA LYS A 51 2.89 6.39 2.22
C LYS A 51 2.02 5.37 1.50
N GLY A 52 1.02 4.81 2.20
CA GLY A 52 0.10 3.78 1.70
C GLY A 52 -0.75 4.21 0.50
N SER A 53 -0.82 5.51 0.23
CA SER A 53 -1.46 6.06 -0.97
C SER A 53 -0.72 5.67 -2.26
N PHE A 54 0.59 5.41 -2.16
CA PHE A 54 1.49 5.06 -3.28
C PHE A 54 2.17 3.70 -3.06
N ASP A 55 2.57 3.38 -1.83
CA ASP A 55 2.99 2.05 -1.37
C ASP A 55 1.78 1.18 -1.02
N TYR A 56 0.98 0.86 -2.05
CA TYR A 56 -0.30 0.20 -1.90
C TYR A 56 -0.16 -1.32 -1.67
N VAL A 57 -0.75 -1.80 -0.58
CA VAL A 57 -0.77 -3.22 -0.21
C VAL A 57 -2.01 -3.89 -0.81
N LYS A 58 -1.84 -4.58 -1.95
CA LYS A 58 -2.91 -5.32 -2.63
C LYS A 58 -3.31 -6.64 -1.95
N GLY A 59 -2.52 -7.09 -0.98
CA GLY A 59 -2.65 -8.38 -0.31
C GLY A 59 -1.45 -8.69 0.57
N GLY A 60 -1.52 -9.80 1.30
CA GLY A 60 -0.39 -10.30 2.10
C GLY A 60 0.69 -10.98 1.24
N GLY A 61 1.84 -11.26 1.86
CA GLY A 61 2.93 -12.01 1.23
C GLY A 61 2.78 -13.53 1.35
N GLY A 62 3.71 -14.25 0.73
CA GLY A 62 3.79 -15.72 0.80
C GLY A 62 3.03 -16.42 -0.32
N SER A 63 2.56 -17.64 -0.08
CA SER A 63 1.84 -18.46 -1.07
C SER A 63 0.54 -17.84 -1.61
N GLY A 64 -0.01 -16.84 -0.91
CA GLY A 64 -1.17 -16.06 -1.35
C GLY A 64 -0.86 -14.86 -2.24
N ASP A 65 0.42 -14.54 -2.49
CA ASP A 65 0.77 -13.45 -3.39
C ASP A 65 0.54 -13.84 -4.86
N VAL A 66 0.07 -12.88 -5.65
CA VAL A 66 -0.36 -13.07 -7.02
C VAL A 66 0.25 -12.03 -7.94
N THR A 67 0.82 -12.49 -9.05
CA THR A 67 1.25 -11.62 -10.14
C THR A 67 0.03 -11.07 -10.88
N VAL A 68 -0.07 -9.76 -10.96
CA VAL A 68 -1.20 -9.04 -11.56
C VAL A 68 -0.75 -8.23 -12.77
N SER A 69 -1.67 -7.94 -13.70
CA SER A 69 -1.40 -7.09 -14.86
C SER A 69 -1.33 -5.60 -14.52
N TYR A 70 -1.97 -5.18 -13.43
CA TYR A 70 -1.94 -3.82 -12.91
C TYR A 70 -2.37 -3.79 -11.44
N VAL A 71 -2.08 -2.68 -10.78
CA VAL A 71 -2.58 -2.31 -9.45
C VAL A 71 -3.09 -0.89 -9.55
N HIS A 72 -4.27 -0.62 -8.98
CA HIS A 72 -4.70 0.75 -8.71
C HIS A 72 -4.46 1.06 -7.25
N ASN A 73 -3.63 2.07 -6.99
CA ASN A 73 -3.46 2.60 -5.64
C ASN A 73 -4.57 3.62 -5.32
N LEU A 74 -4.54 4.20 -4.12
CA LEU A 74 -5.58 5.16 -3.71
C LEU A 74 -5.53 6.46 -4.53
N TYR A 75 -4.33 6.91 -4.90
CA TYR A 75 -4.15 8.06 -5.79
C TYR A 75 -4.81 7.83 -7.15
N ASP A 76 -4.59 6.67 -7.79
CA ASP A 76 -5.22 6.31 -9.07
C ASP A 76 -6.75 6.35 -8.96
N GLY A 77 -7.29 5.81 -7.86
CA GLY A 77 -8.72 5.84 -7.58
C GLY A 77 -9.28 7.26 -7.48
N PHE A 78 -8.56 8.19 -6.85
CA PHE A 78 -8.93 9.60 -6.82
C PHE A 78 -8.79 10.29 -8.17
N GLN A 79 -7.75 9.98 -8.95
CA GLN A 79 -7.58 10.52 -10.31
C GLN A 79 -8.70 10.08 -11.26
N MET A 80 -9.28 8.89 -11.08
CA MET A 80 -10.49 8.47 -11.81
C MET A 80 -11.73 9.31 -11.45
N LEU A 81 -11.69 10.05 -10.34
CA LEU A 81 -12.74 10.94 -9.86
C LEU A 81 -12.40 12.42 -10.05
N HIS A 82 -11.46 12.77 -10.93
CA HIS A 82 -10.96 14.15 -11.12
C HIS A 82 -12.05 15.21 -11.40
N ASP A 83 -13.19 14.81 -11.97
CA ASP A 83 -14.34 15.71 -12.18
C ASP A 83 -15.10 16.02 -10.87
N ALA A 84 -14.93 15.19 -9.83
CA ALA A 84 -15.67 15.28 -8.57
C ALA A 84 -14.78 15.71 -7.39
N VAL A 85 -13.48 15.47 -7.44
CA VAL A 85 -12.53 15.81 -6.36
C VAL A 85 -11.20 16.27 -6.94
N SER A 86 -10.51 17.13 -6.21
CA SER A 86 -9.16 17.59 -6.57
C SER A 86 -8.18 17.26 -5.47
N LEU A 87 -6.96 16.85 -5.85
CA LEU A 87 -5.89 16.54 -4.91
C LEU A 87 -4.92 17.71 -4.82
N TYR A 88 -4.33 17.91 -3.65
CA TYR A 88 -3.14 18.74 -3.51
C TYR A 88 -1.92 17.98 -4.07
N GLU A 89 -1.65 18.18 -5.36
CA GLU A 89 -0.61 17.45 -6.11
C GLU A 89 0.81 17.55 -5.52
N PRO A 90 1.29 18.67 -4.95
CA PRO A 90 2.62 18.72 -4.34
C PRO A 90 2.84 17.67 -3.26
N LEU A 91 1.80 17.33 -2.49
CA LEU A 91 1.85 16.27 -1.49
C LEU A 91 1.86 14.88 -2.14
N CYS A 92 1.11 14.71 -3.22
CA CYS A 92 1.08 13.47 -4.00
C CYS A 92 2.46 13.19 -4.64
N ASP A 93 3.07 14.20 -5.24
CA ASP A 93 4.40 14.12 -5.84
C ASP A 93 5.47 13.77 -4.80
N PHE A 94 5.39 14.38 -3.62
CA PHE A 94 6.29 14.10 -2.50
C PHE A 94 6.25 12.61 -2.09
N TYR A 95 5.06 12.06 -1.83
CA TYR A 95 4.96 10.65 -1.44
C TYR A 95 5.36 9.71 -2.58
N ARG A 96 4.98 10.01 -3.83
CA ARG A 96 5.35 9.20 -4.99
C ARG A 96 6.87 9.13 -5.15
N ALA A 97 7.56 10.26 -5.06
CA ALA A 97 9.01 10.32 -5.15
C ALA A 97 9.67 9.55 -4.00
N ASN A 98 9.20 9.73 -2.77
CA ASN A 98 9.76 9.04 -1.61
C ASN A 98 9.56 7.51 -1.66
N VAL A 99 8.39 7.03 -2.09
CA VAL A 99 8.15 5.59 -2.25
C VAL A 99 9.04 4.99 -3.34
N ASN A 100 9.18 5.68 -4.48
CA ASN A 100 10.07 5.25 -5.56
C ASN A 100 11.54 5.17 -5.10
N GLU A 101 12.02 6.18 -4.38
CA GLU A 101 13.37 6.18 -3.83
C GLU A 101 13.62 5.01 -2.87
N GLN A 102 12.65 4.69 -2.01
CA GLN A 102 12.77 3.54 -1.11
C GLN A 102 12.77 2.21 -1.87
N TYR A 103 12.01 2.09 -2.95
CA TYR A 103 12.05 0.91 -3.83
C TYR A 103 13.38 0.77 -4.56
N ASP A 104 13.96 1.87 -5.04
CA ASP A 104 15.30 1.87 -5.64
C ASP A 104 16.38 1.43 -4.63
N GLN A 105 16.15 1.67 -3.34
CA GLN A 105 16.98 1.21 -2.23
C GLN A 105 16.65 -0.22 -1.75
N GLY A 106 15.73 -0.92 -2.41
CA GLY A 106 15.41 -2.33 -2.17
C GLY A 106 14.24 -2.59 -1.23
N SER A 107 13.49 -1.55 -0.84
CA SER A 107 12.19 -1.77 -0.18
C SER A 107 11.21 -2.45 -1.14
N VAL A 108 10.30 -3.22 -0.57
CA VAL A 108 9.24 -3.93 -1.29
C VAL A 108 7.87 -3.41 -0.85
N PRO A 109 6.80 -3.65 -1.63
CA PRO A 109 5.47 -3.17 -1.28
C PRO A 109 5.05 -3.51 0.15
N GLY A 110 4.55 -2.51 0.86
CA GLY A 110 4.15 -2.59 2.26
C GLY A 110 5.27 -2.38 3.28
N MET A 111 6.54 -2.38 2.85
CA MET A 111 7.71 -2.30 3.72
C MET A 111 8.42 -0.94 3.69
N THR A 112 7.89 0.06 2.97
CA THR A 112 8.43 1.43 3.02
C THR A 112 8.18 2.07 4.40
N THR A 113 8.92 3.12 4.71
CA THR A 113 8.78 3.94 5.92
C THR A 113 8.03 5.23 5.62
N GLU A 114 7.30 5.75 6.61
CA GLU A 114 6.59 7.01 6.49
C GLU A 114 7.59 8.18 6.53
N PRO A 115 7.68 9.02 5.49
CA PRO A 115 8.62 10.14 5.46
C PRO A 115 8.18 11.28 6.38
N ALA A 116 9.14 12.06 6.90
CA ALA A 116 8.85 13.29 7.60
C ALA A 116 8.33 14.37 6.63
N LEU A 117 7.24 15.06 7.02
CA LEU A 117 6.65 16.13 6.22
C LEU A 117 7.24 17.49 6.60
N SER A 118 7.54 18.32 5.61
CA SER A 118 8.00 19.69 5.85
C SER A 118 6.84 20.60 6.30
N ALA A 119 7.16 21.61 7.10
CA ALA A 119 6.17 22.61 7.52
C ALA A 119 5.56 23.36 6.33
N GLU A 120 6.34 23.59 5.28
CA GLU A 120 5.89 24.22 4.04
C GLU A 120 4.86 23.36 3.32
N LEU A 121 5.11 22.05 3.17
CA LEU A 121 4.19 21.13 2.52
C LEU A 121 2.88 21.00 3.29
N LEU A 122 2.96 20.98 4.63
CA LEU A 122 1.78 20.99 5.51
C LEU A 122 0.98 22.29 5.39
N ALA A 123 1.66 23.44 5.36
CA ALA A 123 1.00 24.73 5.19
C ALA A 123 0.31 24.84 3.83
N GLY A 124 0.97 24.40 2.76
CA GLY A 124 0.40 24.36 1.41
C GLY A 124 -0.83 23.45 1.32
N ALA A 125 -0.74 22.24 1.89
CA ALA A 125 -1.86 21.31 1.95
C ALA A 125 -3.05 21.92 2.72
N SER A 126 -2.80 22.50 3.90
CA SER A 126 -3.84 23.13 4.72
C SER A 126 -4.49 24.34 4.04
N ALA A 127 -3.75 25.10 3.24
CA ALA A 127 -4.29 26.27 2.53
C ALA A 127 -5.14 25.87 1.30
N TYR A 128 -4.77 24.79 0.63
CA TYR A 128 -5.45 24.34 -0.59
C TYR A 128 -6.70 23.50 -0.30
N THR A 129 -6.70 22.73 0.80
CA THR A 129 -7.64 21.62 1.01
C THR A 129 -8.71 21.94 2.05
N ASP A 130 -9.86 21.26 1.94
CA ASP A 130 -10.92 21.27 2.95
C ASP A 130 -11.02 19.92 3.69
N THR A 131 -10.41 18.87 3.13
CA THR A 131 -10.47 17.51 3.65
C THR A 131 -9.09 16.87 3.62
N ALA A 132 -8.67 16.25 4.72
CA ALA A 132 -7.49 15.40 4.76
C ALA A 132 -7.88 13.93 4.72
N VAL A 133 -7.25 13.15 3.86
CA VAL A 133 -7.36 11.68 3.82
C VAL A 133 -6.00 11.12 4.23
N ILE A 134 -5.95 10.36 5.33
CA ILE A 134 -4.70 9.79 5.87
C ILE A 134 -4.75 8.27 5.70
N VAL A 135 -3.83 7.73 4.91
CA VAL A 135 -3.78 6.30 4.59
C VAL A 135 -2.76 5.59 5.47
N LEU A 136 -3.27 4.78 6.40
CA LEU A 136 -2.45 3.91 7.23
C LEU A 136 -2.36 2.52 6.60
N SER A 137 -1.17 2.15 6.16
CA SER A 137 -0.92 0.84 5.52
C SER A 137 -0.10 -0.08 6.44
N ARG A 138 -0.38 -1.38 6.36
CA ARG A 138 0.34 -2.46 7.04
C ARG A 138 0.42 -3.67 6.12
N PHE A 139 1.54 -4.38 6.18
CA PHE A 139 1.77 -5.61 5.46
C PHE A 139 1.99 -6.77 6.44
N SER A 140 1.60 -7.97 6.03
CA SER A 140 1.90 -9.23 6.72
C SER A 140 1.99 -10.36 5.70
N GLY A 141 2.73 -11.41 6.01
CA GLY A 141 2.92 -12.53 5.09
C GLY A 141 3.27 -13.83 5.82
N GLU A 142 3.26 -14.91 5.06
CA GLU A 142 3.60 -16.25 5.53
C GLU A 142 4.99 -16.30 6.19
N GLY A 143 5.10 -16.99 7.33
CA GLY A 143 6.34 -17.16 8.07
C GLY A 143 6.65 -16.07 9.11
N TRP A 144 5.76 -15.10 9.29
CA TRP A 144 5.95 -13.97 10.20
C TRP A 144 4.69 -13.66 11.01
N ASP A 145 4.80 -13.71 12.33
CA ASP A 145 3.77 -13.19 13.22
C ASP A 145 3.93 -11.68 13.40
N ARG A 146 2.81 -10.98 13.58
CA ARG A 146 2.85 -9.55 13.93
C ARG A 146 3.32 -9.39 15.37
N SER A 147 4.23 -8.45 15.60
CA SER A 147 4.65 -8.05 16.95
C SER A 147 3.72 -7.00 17.55
N SER A 148 3.56 -7.02 18.87
CA SER A 148 2.93 -5.94 19.66
C SER A 148 3.92 -4.80 19.99
N ILE A 149 5.17 -4.93 19.55
CA ILE A 149 6.29 -4.02 19.84
C ILE A 149 6.60 -3.23 18.57
N GLU A 150 6.91 -1.93 18.70
CA GLU A 150 7.41 -1.09 17.60
C GLU A 150 8.48 -1.81 16.78
N TYR A 151 8.40 -1.69 15.45
CA TYR A 151 9.31 -2.32 14.50
C TYR A 151 10.75 -1.86 14.75
N ASN A 152 11.57 -2.74 15.35
CA ASN A 152 12.96 -2.50 15.72
C ASN A 152 13.97 -2.95 14.63
N GLY A 153 13.49 -3.25 13.41
CA GLY A 153 14.33 -3.66 12.28
C GLY A 153 14.93 -5.07 12.40
N GLU A 154 14.50 -5.89 13.37
CA GLU A 154 15.01 -7.25 13.52
C GLU A 154 14.30 -8.23 12.58
N TYR A 155 15.09 -8.79 11.67
CA TYR A 155 14.70 -9.88 10.77
C TYR A 155 14.70 -11.21 11.55
N THR A 156 13.58 -11.58 12.18
CA THR A 156 13.44 -12.91 12.83
C THR A 156 13.06 -13.99 11.82
N GLY A 157 13.93 -14.23 10.83
CA GLY A 157 13.68 -15.23 9.77
C GLY A 157 14.86 -16.14 9.43
N ALA A 158 16.06 -15.91 9.97
CA ALA A 158 17.26 -16.66 9.57
C ALA A 158 18.20 -17.10 10.71
N SER A 159 17.72 -17.12 11.96
CA SER A 159 18.52 -17.59 13.10
C SER A 159 18.30 -19.09 13.37
N SER A 160 18.54 -19.95 12.38
CA SER A 160 18.77 -21.38 12.65
C SER A 160 19.60 -22.13 11.61
N MET A 161 20.07 -21.48 10.53
CA MET A 161 21.00 -22.10 9.60
C MET A 161 22.42 -21.55 9.78
N GLN A 162 22.92 -21.65 11.02
CA GLN A 162 24.34 -21.47 11.28
C GLN A 162 25.07 -22.69 10.75
N MET A 163 25.71 -22.49 9.60
CA MET A 163 26.70 -23.37 9.01
C MET A 163 27.65 -23.87 10.11
N ARG A 164 27.51 -25.14 10.51
CA ARG A 164 28.56 -25.84 11.25
C ARG A 164 29.74 -26.01 10.31
N SER A 165 30.66 -25.05 10.35
CA SER A 165 32.03 -25.27 9.96
C SER A 165 32.68 -26.04 11.11
N ASP A 166 32.64 -27.36 11.02
CA ASP A 166 33.37 -28.22 11.95
C ASP A 166 34.83 -28.28 11.51
N SER A 167 35.58 -27.25 11.88
CA SER A 167 37.04 -27.24 11.86
C SER A 167 37.54 -27.40 13.29
N GLY A 168 38.00 -28.59 13.68
CA GLY A 168 38.61 -28.78 14.99
C GLY A 168 38.81 -30.23 15.39
N ARG A 169 39.78 -30.89 14.74
CA ARG A 169 40.46 -32.06 15.34
C ARG A 169 41.25 -31.62 16.58
N GLU A 170 41.20 -32.44 17.62
CA GLU A 170 42.29 -32.92 18.52
C GLU A 170 41.84 -33.07 19.99
N PRO A 171 42.51 -33.87 20.84
CA PRO A 171 42.80 -35.29 20.68
C PRO A 171 42.50 -36.12 21.97
N ALA A 172 42.44 -37.44 21.83
CA ALA A 172 42.86 -38.42 22.84
C ALA A 172 43.33 -39.69 22.12
#